data_AF-A0A8J2PC36-F1
#
_entry.id   AF-A0A8J2PC36-F1
#
_cell.length_a   1.000
_cell.length_b   1.000
_cell.length_c   1.000
_cell.angle_alpha   90.00
_cell.angle_beta   90.00
_cell.angle_gamma   90.00
#
_symmetry.space_group_name_H-M   'P 1'
#
loop_
_entity.id
_entity.type
_entity.pdbx_description
1 polymer ?
#
loop_
_entity_poly.entity_id
_entity_poly.type
_entity_poly.pdbx_seq_one_letter_code
_entity_poly.pdbx_strand_id
1 'polypeptide(L)'
;MDKLAYMFAERLEFLDISGCTGLTEGALCSLVRFRKLKTLVMRNLPQVTNMAVICAILEDSNPDLKIFGVDYEQRLNEIKTENERLEKQAKEIEDNTITVETVHGPDHVLD
;
A
#
# COMPACT_ATOMS: atom_id res chain seq x y z
N MET A 1 -17.81 -1.33 24.15
CA MET A 1 -17.53 -2.64 23.51
C MET A 1 -18.49 -2.82 22.35
N ASP A 2 -17.99 -3.14 21.17
CA ASP A 2 -18.83 -3.32 19.96
C ASP A 2 -19.75 -4.53 20.09
N LYS A 3 -21.05 -4.26 20.21
CA LYS A 3 -22.10 -5.26 20.42
C LYS A 3 -22.24 -6.21 19.23
N LEU A 4 -22.00 -5.71 18.02
CA LEU A 4 -22.04 -6.48 16.77
C LEU A 4 -20.94 -7.55 16.71
N ALA A 5 -19.70 -7.20 17.08
CA ALA A 5 -18.60 -8.16 17.12
C ALA A 5 -18.91 -9.30 18.10
N TYR A 6 -19.45 -8.99 19.28
CA TYR A 6 -19.83 -10.02 20.26
C TYR A 6 -20.95 -10.94 19.76
N MET A 7 -21.96 -10.39 19.07
CA MET A 7 -23.11 -11.16 18.60
C MET A 7 -22.80 -12.10 17.44
N PHE A 8 -21.84 -11.73 16.59
CA PHE A 8 -21.58 -12.42 15.32
C PHE A 8 -20.18 -13.02 15.20
N ALA A 9 -19.29 -12.83 16.19
CA ALA A 9 -17.91 -13.34 16.17
C ALA A 9 -17.80 -14.80 15.71
N GLU A 10 -18.70 -15.65 16.22
CA GLU A 10 -18.69 -17.10 15.99
C GLU A 10 -19.70 -17.57 14.93
N ARG A 11 -20.30 -16.66 14.15
CA ARG A 11 -21.38 -17.00 13.19
C ARG A 11 -21.26 -16.35 11.82
N LEU A 12 -20.59 -15.20 11.72
CA LEU A 12 -20.45 -14.50 10.45
C LEU A 12 -19.47 -15.23 9.55
N GLU A 13 -19.94 -15.76 8.42
CA GLU A 13 -19.11 -16.50 7.46
C GLU A 13 -18.84 -15.71 6.17
N PHE A 14 -19.70 -14.75 5.83
CA PHE A 14 -19.59 -13.94 4.61
C PHE A 14 -19.84 -12.48 4.96
N LEU A 15 -19.00 -11.59 4.43
CA LEU A 15 -19.16 -10.15 4.56
C LEU A 15 -18.74 -9.45 3.25
N ASP A 16 -19.62 -8.61 2.71
CA ASP A 16 -19.31 -7.71 1.60
C ASP A 16 -19.38 -6.27 2.12
N ILE A 17 -18.27 -5.54 1.99
CA ILE A 17 -18.13 -4.12 2.37
C ILE A 17 -17.81 -3.25 1.16
N SER A 18 -18.12 -3.74 -0.05
CA SER A 18 -17.90 -3.00 -1.29
C SER A 18 -18.59 -1.64 -1.27
N GLY A 19 -17.87 -0.57 -1.63
CA GLY A 19 -18.40 0.78 -1.71
C GLY A 19 -18.60 1.47 -0.36
N CYS A 20 -18.17 0.87 0.76
CA CYS A 20 -18.17 1.52 2.07
C CYS A 20 -17.02 2.54 2.17
N THR A 21 -17.19 3.71 1.53
CA THR A 21 -16.15 4.75 1.37
C THR A 21 -15.68 5.43 2.66
N GLY A 22 -16.44 5.30 3.75
CA GLY A 22 -16.09 5.84 5.08
C GLY A 22 -15.31 4.87 5.97
N LEU A 23 -14.97 3.68 5.48
CA LEU A 23 -14.21 2.71 6.28
C LEU A 23 -12.76 3.15 6.45
N THR A 24 -12.29 3.09 7.68
CA THR A 24 -10.90 3.31 8.06
C THR A 24 -10.16 1.99 8.16
N GLU A 25 -8.83 2.04 8.08
CA GLU A 25 -7.96 0.87 8.30
C GLU A 25 -8.22 0.22 9.67
N GLY A 26 -8.42 1.03 10.72
CA GLY A 26 -8.77 0.53 12.06
C GLY A 26 -10.10 -0.23 12.09
N ALA A 27 -11.10 0.20 11.31
CA ALA A 27 -12.37 -0.51 11.19
C ALA A 27 -12.17 -1.89 10.53
N LEU A 28 -11.31 -1.98 9.51
CA LEU A 28 -10.99 -3.25 8.85
C LEU A 28 -10.19 -4.18 9.77
N CYS A 29 -9.21 -3.66 10.52
CA CYS A 29 -8.49 -4.45 11.52
C CYS A 29 -9.42 -5.04 12.58
N SER A 30 -10.57 -4.42 12.87
CA SER A 30 -11.53 -4.97 13.82
C SER A 30 -12.19 -6.27 13.35
N LEU A 31 -12.13 -6.58 12.05
CA LEU A 31 -12.73 -7.78 11.46
C LEU A 31 -12.04 -9.08 11.90
N VAL A 32 -10.82 -9.01 12.44
CA VAL A 32 -10.12 -10.16 13.05
C VAL A 32 -10.92 -10.85 14.16
N ARG A 33 -11.93 -10.16 14.71
CA ARG A 33 -12.83 -10.68 15.75
C ARG A 33 -13.84 -11.70 15.21
N PHE A 34 -14.08 -11.76 13.91
CA PHE A 34 -14.99 -12.70 13.27
C PHE A 34 -14.27 -14.00 12.89
N ARG A 35 -14.04 -14.87 13.88
CA ARG A 35 -13.25 -16.11 13.73
C ARG A 35 -13.82 -17.12 12.74
N LYS A 36 -15.10 -16.98 12.38
CA LYS A 36 -15.79 -17.86 11.40
C LYS A 36 -15.90 -17.24 10.02
N LEU A 37 -15.35 -16.04 9.79
CA LEU A 37 -15.44 -15.36 8.50
C LEU A 37 -14.64 -16.15 7.45
N LYS A 38 -15.30 -16.65 6.41
CA LYS A 38 -14.67 -17.43 5.33
C LYS A 38 -14.49 -16.61 4.07
N THR A 39 -15.28 -15.54 3.92
CA THR A 39 -15.25 -14.71 2.72
C THR A 39 -15.44 -13.25 3.07
N LEU A 40 -14.52 -12.43 2.60
CA LEU A 40 -14.56 -10.98 2.70
C LEU A 40 -14.42 -10.37 1.31
N VAL A 41 -15.32 -9.46 0.97
CA VAL A 41 -15.28 -8.75 -0.30
C VAL A 41 -15.06 -7.26 -0.05
N MET A 42 -13.98 -6.73 -0.63
CA MET A 42 -13.50 -5.37 -0.42
C MET A 42 -13.27 -4.69 -1.76
N ARG A 43 -14.29 -4.02 -2.30
CA ARG A 43 -14.18 -3.22 -3.53
C ARG A 43 -14.42 -1.76 -3.24
N ASN A 44 -13.78 -0.88 -3.99
CA ASN A 44 -14.04 0.56 -3.95
C ASN A 44 -13.97 1.15 -2.53
N LEU A 45 -12.83 0.93 -1.85
CA LEU A 45 -12.53 1.47 -0.51
C LEU A 45 -11.43 2.54 -0.62
N PRO A 46 -11.74 3.73 -1.15
CA PRO A 46 -10.72 4.72 -1.56
C PRO A 46 -9.88 5.29 -0.40
N GLN A 47 -10.37 5.22 0.84
CA GLN A 47 -9.65 5.74 2.01
C GLN A 47 -8.66 4.74 2.61
N VAL A 48 -8.62 3.50 2.12
CA VAL A 48 -7.76 2.44 2.63
C VAL A 48 -6.50 2.41 1.79
N THR A 49 -5.41 2.95 2.33
CA THR A 49 -4.14 3.08 1.59
C THR A 49 -3.27 1.85 1.78
N ASN A 50 -3.34 1.16 2.92
CA ASN A 50 -2.51 0.01 3.24
C ASN A 50 -3.25 -1.33 3.06
N MET A 51 -4.01 -1.47 1.96
CA MET A 51 -4.84 -2.66 1.71
C MET A 51 -4.09 -3.99 1.83
N ALA A 52 -2.84 -4.07 1.35
CA ALA A 52 -2.01 -5.27 1.45
C ALA A 52 -1.71 -5.66 2.90
N VAL A 53 -1.36 -4.69 3.75
CA VAL A 53 -1.08 -4.91 5.17
C VAL A 53 -2.34 -5.37 5.89
N ILE A 54 -3.48 -4.74 5.61
CA ILE A 54 -4.76 -5.13 6.18
C ILE A 54 -5.11 -6.58 5.82
N CYS A 55 -4.94 -6.96 4.55
CA CYS A 55 -5.22 -8.34 4.13
C CYS A 55 -4.31 -9.34 4.82
N ALA A 56 -3.00 -9.05 4.91
CA ALA A 56 -2.06 -9.90 5.64
C ALA A 56 -2.47 -10.11 7.11
N ILE A 57 -2.87 -9.05 7.82
CA ILE A 57 -3.35 -9.15 9.21
C ILE A 57 -4.61 -10.03 9.33
N LEU A 58 -5.53 -9.89 8.37
CA LEU A 58 -6.78 -10.65 8.35
C LEU A 58 -6.55 -12.14 8.04
N GLU A 59 -5.66 -12.44 7.09
CA GLU A 59 -5.23 -13.79 6.74
C GLU A 59 -4.45 -14.47 7.87
N ASP A 60 -3.54 -13.75 8.53
CA ASP A 60 -2.81 -14.25 9.71
C ASP A 60 -3.74 -14.65 10.86
N SER A 61 -4.81 -13.88 11.04
CA SER A 61 -5.82 -14.13 12.08
C SER A 61 -6.78 -15.26 11.70
N ASN A 62 -6.95 -15.53 10.41
CA ASN A 62 -7.86 -16.53 9.87
C ASN A 62 -7.35 -17.08 8.52
N PRO A 63 -6.52 -18.14 8.55
CA PRO A 63 -5.85 -18.66 7.36
C PRO A 63 -6.78 -19.19 6.25
N ASP A 64 -8.03 -19.50 6.59
CA ASP A 64 -9.04 -19.98 5.64
C ASP A 64 -9.86 -18.84 5.01
N LEU A 65 -9.62 -17.59 5.41
CA LEU A 65 -10.34 -16.42 4.90
C LEU A 65 -9.96 -16.14 3.44
N LYS A 66 -10.98 -16.05 2.59
CA LYS A 66 -10.82 -15.65 1.18
C LYS A 66 -11.19 -14.18 1.01
N ILE A 67 -10.24 -13.39 0.53
CA ILE A 67 -10.42 -11.96 0.27
C ILE A 67 -10.57 -11.71 -1.23
N PHE A 68 -11.59 -10.94 -1.62
CA PHE A 68 -11.87 -10.59 -3.01
C PHE A 68 -11.98 -9.09 -3.22
N GLY A 69 -11.73 -8.64 -4.45
CA GLY A 69 -11.95 -7.25 -4.86
C GLY A 69 -10.79 -6.30 -4.57
N VAL A 70 -9.69 -6.82 -4.02
CA VAL A 70 -8.45 -6.07 -3.88
C VAL A 70 -7.68 -6.18 -5.20
N ASP A 71 -7.58 -5.07 -5.91
CA ASP A 71 -6.83 -5.01 -7.17
C ASP A 71 -5.35 -4.73 -6.91
N TYR A 72 -4.61 -5.78 -6.53
CA TYR A 72 -3.17 -5.71 -6.33
C TYR A 72 -2.42 -5.50 -7.64
N GLU A 73 -2.93 -6.01 -8.75
CA GLU A 73 -2.27 -5.94 -10.05
C GLU A 73 -2.28 -4.51 -10.58
N GLN A 74 -3.42 -3.83 -10.53
CA GLN A 74 -3.51 -2.42 -10.92
C GLN A 74 -2.52 -1.58 -10.10
N ARG A 75 -2.54 -1.74 -8.77
CA ARG A 75 -1.67 -0.96 -7.89
C ARG A 75 -0.18 -1.24 -8.12
N LEU A 76 0.17 -2.50 -8.37
CA LEU A 76 1.54 -2.88 -8.70
C LEU A 76 2.00 -2.26 -10.03
N ASN A 77 1.11 -2.18 -11.02
CA ASN A 77 1.39 -1.58 -12.32
C ASN A 77 1.57 -0.05 -12.20
N GLU A 78 0.78 0.61 -11.36
CA GLU A 78 0.93 2.04 -11.05
C GLU A 78 2.31 2.32 -10.42
N ILE A 79 2.71 1.52 -9.43
CA ILE A 79 4.02 1.64 -8.77
C ILE A 79 5.17 1.42 -9.77
N LYS A 80 5.07 0.36 -10.61
CA LYS A 80 6.09 0.08 -11.64
C LYS A 80 6.24 1.24 -12.61
N THR A 81 5.12 1.78 -13.10
CA THR A 81 5.10 2.89 -14.05
C THR A 81 5.75 4.14 -13.46
N GLU A 82 5.48 4.44 -12.19
CA GLU A 82 6.09 5.58 -11.52
C GLU A 82 7.59 5.38 -11.27
N ASN A 83 8.02 4.17 -10.89
CA ASN A 83 9.45 3.87 -10.74
C ASN A 83 10.21 4.04 -12.06
N GLU A 84 9.66 3.54 -13.18
CA GLU A 84 10.27 3.73 -14.50
C GLU A 84 10.38 5.21 -14.89
N ARG A 85 9.43 6.05 -14.46
CA ARG A 85 9.49 7.50 -14.68
C ARG A 85 10.60 8.16 -13.85
N LEU A 86 10.70 7.80 -12.58
CA LEU A 86 11.73 8.32 -11.68
C LEU A 86 13.13 7.92 -12.13
N GLU A 87 13.32 6.68 -12.61
CA GLU A 87 14.59 6.22 -13.17
C GLU A 87 15.02 7.02 -14.40
N LYS A 88 14.07 7.33 -15.30
CA LYS A 88 14.34 8.19 -16.47
C LYS A 88 14.75 9.60 -16.06
N GLN A 89 14.03 10.20 -15.11
CA GLN A 89 14.37 11.53 -14.61
C GLN A 89 15.73 11.57 -13.92
N ALA A 90 16.07 10.55 -13.12
CA ALA A 90 17.37 10.47 -12.46
C ALA A 90 18.53 10.44 -13.47
N LYS A 91 18.37 9.68 -14.57
CA LYS A 91 19.36 9.61 -15.64
C LYS A 91 19.52 10.94 -16.39
N GLU A 92 18.41 11.64 -16.68
CA GLU A 92 18.46 12.96 -17.32
C GLU A 92 19.16 14.02 -16.46
N ILE A 93 19.06 13.92 -15.13
CA ILE A 93 19.78 14.80 -14.19
C ILE A 93 21.27 14.51 -14.19
N GLU A 94 21.65 13.23 -14.21
CA GLU A 94 23.06 12.82 -14.30
C GLU A 94 23.72 13.34 -15.58
N ASP A 95 23.05 13.16 -16.73
CA ASP A 95 23.53 13.62 -18.03
C ASP A 95 23.66 15.16 -18.13
N ASN A 96 22.89 15.92 -17.35
CA ASN A 96 22.90 17.39 -17.34
C ASN A 96 23.82 18.04 -16.30
N THR A 97 24.46 17.26 -15.42
CA THR A 97 25.38 17.82 -14.42
C THR A 97 26.74 18.09 -15.06
N ILE A 98 26.99 19.34 -15.47
CA ILE A 98 28.33 19.81 -15.88
C ILE A 98 29.27 19.62 -14.69
N THR A 99 30.26 18.73 -14.83
CA THR A 99 31.40 18.69 -13.92
C THR A 99 32.07 20.05 -13.95
N VAL A 100 31.96 20.82 -12.88
CA VAL A 100 32.73 22.05 -12.71
C VAL A 100 34.19 21.62 -12.65
N GLU A 101 34.88 21.63 -13.80
CA GLU A 101 36.32 21.45 -13.84
C GLU A 101 36.93 22.59 -13.03
N THR A 102 37.54 22.23 -11.91
CA THR A 102 38.30 23.16 -11.06
C THR A 102 39.38 23.78 -11.92
N VAL A 103 39.21 25.06 -12.27
CA VAL A 103 40.20 25.86 -12.96
C VAL A 103 41.44 25.92 -12.07
N HIS A 104 42.48 25.16 -12.40
CA HIS A 104 43.80 25.33 -11.79
C HIS A 104 44.31 26.70 -12.25
N GLY A 105 44.20 27.70 -11.38
CA GLY A 105 44.83 28.99 -11.58
C GLY A 105 46.35 28.80 -11.69
N PRO A 106 47.06 29.52 -12.56
CA PRO A 106 48.50 29.36 -12.69
C PRO A 106 49.16 29.74 -11.38
N ASP A 107 49.91 28.81 -10.80
CA ASP A 107 50.79 29.07 -9.66
C ASP A 107 51.76 30.20 -10.03
N HIS A 108 51.51 31.40 -9.51
CA HIS A 108 52.49 32.46 -9.53
C HIS A 108 53.63 32.09 -8.58
N VAL A 109 54.68 31.51 -9.13
CA VAL A 109 56.00 31.49 -8.51
C VAL A 109 56.52 32.93 -8.56
N LEU A 110 56.49 33.62 -7.42
CA LEU A 110 57.23 34.85 -7.20
C LEU A 110 58.68 34.46 -6.90
N ASP A 111 59.58 34.87 -7.79
CA ASP A 111 61.05 34.90 -7.59
C ASP A 111 61.45 36.33 -7.17
#